data_AF-A0A2A2EF06-F1
#
_entry.id   AF-A0A2A2EF06-F1
#
_cell.length_a   1.000
_cell.length_b   1.000
_cell.length_c   1.000
_cell.angle_alpha   90.00
_cell.angle_beta   90.00
_cell.angle_gamma   90.00
#
_symmetry.space_group_name_H-M   'P 1'
#
loop_
_entity.id
_entity.type
_entity.pdbx_description
1 polymer ?
#
loop_
_entity_poly.entity_id
_entity_poly.type
_entity_poly.pdbx_seq_one_letter_code
_entity_poly.pdbx_strand_id
1 'polypeptide(L)'
;MAEIVTMKIGPRKILDYKETDYEGTIIPAIGWEPGMSEEEIWACSAGWWKLEPGRAVRCDIGIVLNPDNIVVCVAKIKGIVKREDMRMRFLGELAGEHYHPWIGKTLERNDSKNPIAYFDERAIIAPEDVSADTKVLNRK
;
A
#
# COMPACT_ATOMS: atom_id res chain seq x y z
N MET A 1 5.86 -17.47 -6.48
CA MET A 1 5.31 -17.11 -5.15
C MET A 1 4.81 -15.70 -5.27
N ALA A 2 3.54 -15.46 -4.95
CA ALA A 2 2.98 -14.12 -5.01
C ALA A 2 3.63 -13.27 -3.91
N GLU A 3 4.01 -12.04 -4.25
CA GLU A 3 4.53 -11.10 -3.27
C GLU A 3 3.42 -10.13 -2.84
N ILE A 4 3.45 -9.71 -1.59
CA ILE A 4 2.62 -8.62 -1.08
C ILE A 4 3.52 -7.41 -0.88
N VAL A 5 3.15 -6.27 -1.47
CA VAL A 5 3.83 -5.00 -1.22
C VAL A 5 3.13 -4.23 -0.11
N THR A 6 3.90 -3.67 0.80
CA THR A 6 3.42 -2.71 1.81
C THR A 6 3.89 -1.31 1.42
N MET A 7 2.98 -0.34 1.54
CA MET A 7 3.23 1.07 1.30
C MET A 7 2.96 1.83 2.60
N LYS A 8 4.02 2.10 3.37
CA LYS A 8 3.91 2.91 4.58
C LYS A 8 3.91 4.39 4.21
N ILE A 9 2.75 5.02 4.35
CA ILE A 9 2.57 6.44 4.05
C ILE A 9 2.68 7.30 5.32
N GLY A 10 3.20 8.50 5.14
CA GLY A 10 3.33 9.49 6.22
C GLY A 10 2.01 10.20 6.54
N PRO A 11 2.04 11.16 7.48
CA PRO A 11 0.92 12.06 7.72
C PRO A 11 0.50 12.81 6.44
N ARG A 12 -0.79 13.15 6.37
CA ARG A 12 -1.35 13.91 5.24
C ARG A 12 -0.57 15.19 4.99
N LYS A 13 -0.25 15.43 3.72
CA LYS A 13 0.42 16.64 3.25
C LYS A 13 -0.20 17.11 1.94
N ILE A 14 -0.71 18.35 1.93
CA ILE A 14 -1.08 19.04 0.70
C ILE A 14 0.17 19.41 -0.08
N LEU A 15 0.17 19.13 -1.38
CA LEU A 15 1.30 19.46 -2.25
C LEU A 15 1.21 20.93 -2.67
N ASP A 16 2.34 21.62 -2.55
CA ASP A 16 2.56 23.01 -2.99
C ASP A 16 3.11 23.09 -4.42
N TYR A 17 3.18 21.96 -5.12
CA TYR A 17 3.59 21.82 -6.51
C TYR A 17 2.61 20.93 -7.28
N LYS A 18 2.61 21.05 -8.61
CA LYS A 18 1.81 20.20 -9.49
C LYS A 18 2.45 18.81 -9.59
N GLU A 19 1.83 17.82 -8.97
CA GLU A 19 2.12 16.40 -9.17
C GLU A 19 0.94 15.74 -9.90
N THR A 20 1.23 14.79 -10.78
CA THR A 20 0.21 14.06 -11.51
C THR A 20 0.42 12.56 -11.45
N ASP A 21 -0.64 11.80 -11.66
CA ASP A 21 -0.52 10.37 -11.97
C ASP A 21 -0.09 10.14 -13.43
N TYR A 22 -0.18 8.89 -13.87
CA TYR A 22 0.23 8.47 -15.21
C TYR A 22 -0.74 8.90 -16.33
N GLU A 23 -1.97 9.28 -15.98
CA GLU A 23 -2.99 9.79 -16.91
C GLU A 23 -3.00 11.32 -16.97
N GLY A 24 -2.18 11.97 -16.14
CA GLY A 24 -2.11 13.43 -16.03
C GLY A 24 -3.10 14.02 -15.02
N THR A 25 -3.78 13.19 -14.22
CA THR A 25 -4.69 13.63 -13.16
C THR A 25 -3.88 14.24 -12.02
N ILE A 26 -4.30 15.40 -11.52
CA ILE A 26 -3.61 16.10 -10.43
C ILE A 26 -3.74 15.30 -9.13
N ILE A 27 -2.62 15.12 -8.44
CA ILE A 27 -2.57 14.58 -7.08
C ILE A 27 -2.46 15.78 -6.12
N PRO A 28 -3.56 16.19 -5.44
CA PRO A 28 -3.54 17.39 -4.61
C PRO A 28 -2.76 17.22 -3.32
N ALA A 29 -2.62 15.98 -2.85
CA ALA A 29 -2.05 15.67 -1.55
C ALA A 29 -1.64 14.19 -1.44
N ILE A 30 -0.65 13.93 -0.60
CA ILE A 30 -0.14 12.59 -0.27
C ILE A 30 -0.31 12.29 1.22
N GLY A 31 -0.11 11.04 1.62
CA GLY A 31 -0.18 10.65 3.04
C GLY A 31 -1.59 10.42 3.55
N TRP A 32 -1.68 10.09 4.84
CA TRP A 32 -2.89 9.62 5.52
C TRP A 32 -3.31 10.53 6.66
N GLU A 33 -4.63 10.67 6.84
CA GLU A 33 -5.26 11.22 8.04
C GLU A 33 -6.54 10.43 8.39
N PRO A 34 -7.00 10.48 9.66
CA PRO A 34 -8.23 9.81 10.06
C PRO A 34 -9.45 10.30 9.26
N GLY A 35 -10.30 9.35 8.84
CA GLY A 35 -11.55 9.64 8.15
C GLY A 35 -11.48 9.65 6.62
N MET A 36 -10.30 9.48 6.03
CA MET A 36 -10.16 9.25 4.59
C MET A 36 -10.81 7.92 4.17
N SER A 37 -11.47 7.92 3.01
CA SER A 37 -11.96 6.71 2.35
C SER A 37 -10.81 5.86 1.78
N GLU A 38 -11.05 4.57 1.56
CA GLU A 38 -10.04 3.69 0.96
C GLU A 38 -9.65 4.13 -0.45
N GLU A 39 -10.58 4.70 -1.23
CA GLU A 39 -10.32 5.26 -2.55
C GLU A 39 -9.33 6.43 -2.48
N GLU A 40 -9.53 7.36 -1.53
CA GLU A 40 -8.63 8.49 -1.32
C GLU A 40 -7.24 8.02 -0.86
N ILE A 41 -7.22 7.02 0.03
CA ILE A 41 -5.98 6.41 0.52
C ILE A 41 -5.23 5.72 -0.61
N TRP A 42 -5.91 4.94 -1.46
CA TRP A 42 -5.29 4.29 -2.61
C TRP A 42 -4.75 5.32 -3.61
N ALA A 43 -5.56 6.31 -3.97
CA ALA A 43 -5.16 7.34 -4.94
C ALA A 43 -3.88 8.08 -4.52
N CYS A 44 -3.72 8.36 -3.22
CA CYS A 44 -2.57 9.07 -2.66
C CYS A 44 -1.38 8.15 -2.31
N SER A 45 -1.57 6.83 -2.26
CA SER A 45 -0.54 5.84 -1.86
C SER A 45 0.02 5.01 -3.00
N ALA A 46 -0.69 4.87 -4.13
CA ALA A 46 -0.23 4.14 -5.31
C ALA A 46 1.07 4.68 -5.92
N GLY A 47 1.49 5.88 -5.49
CA GLY A 47 2.34 6.88 -6.14
C GLY A 47 3.75 6.50 -6.61
N TRP A 48 4.52 7.55 -6.92
CA TRP A 48 5.84 7.47 -7.57
C TRP A 48 6.94 7.02 -6.61
N TRP A 49 7.08 5.71 -6.45
CA TRP A 49 8.03 5.06 -5.55
C TRP A 49 9.34 4.70 -6.22
N LYS A 50 10.43 4.62 -5.42
CA LYS A 50 11.63 3.90 -5.82
C LYS A 50 11.43 2.42 -5.49
N LEU A 51 10.96 1.66 -6.47
CA LEU A 51 10.68 0.22 -6.34
C LEU A 51 11.88 -0.62 -6.73
N GLU A 52 11.86 -1.88 -6.31
CA GLU A 52 12.67 -2.93 -6.93
C GLU A 52 11.78 -3.53 -8.04
N PRO A 53 12.08 -3.30 -9.33
CA PRO A 53 11.16 -3.64 -10.41
C PRO A 53 10.79 -5.13 -10.44
N GLY A 54 11.74 -6.03 -10.19
CA GLY A 54 11.52 -7.46 -10.29
C GLY A 54 10.50 -7.97 -9.27
N ARG A 55 10.53 -7.45 -8.04
CA ARG A 55 9.59 -7.74 -6.96
C ARG A 55 8.25 -7.06 -7.19
N ALA A 56 8.26 -5.78 -7.60
CA ALA A 56 7.04 -5.03 -7.83
C ALA A 56 6.13 -5.66 -8.89
N VAL A 57 6.68 -6.23 -9.97
CA VAL A 57 5.87 -6.91 -11.01
C VAL A 57 5.29 -8.25 -10.56
N ARG A 58 5.76 -8.82 -9.44
CA ARG A 58 5.25 -10.07 -8.87
C ARG A 58 4.23 -9.83 -7.75
N CYS A 59 3.95 -8.57 -7.44
CA CYS A 59 2.98 -8.24 -6.42
C CYS A 59 1.57 -8.30 -6.99
N ASP A 60 0.71 -9.12 -6.37
CA ASP A 60 -0.72 -9.17 -6.69
C ASP A 60 -1.54 -8.30 -5.73
N ILE A 61 -1.02 -8.06 -4.52
CA ILE A 61 -1.69 -7.30 -3.45
C ILE A 61 -0.77 -6.21 -2.92
N GLY A 62 -1.35 -5.03 -2.75
CA GLY A 62 -0.77 -3.88 -2.08
C GLY A 62 -1.51 -3.58 -0.78
N ILE A 63 -0.78 -3.48 0.33
CA ILE A 63 -1.30 -3.10 1.65
C ILE A 63 -0.78 -1.70 1.97
N VAL A 64 -1.68 -0.75 2.20
CA VAL A 64 -1.32 0.60 2.62
C VAL A 64 -1.32 0.66 4.13
N LEU A 65 -0.22 1.15 4.70
CA LEU A 65 -0.02 1.28 6.13
C LEU A 65 0.06 2.75 6.51
N ASN A 66 -0.65 3.13 7.57
CA ASN A 66 -0.51 4.45 8.16
C ASN A 66 0.84 4.57 8.93
N PRO A 67 1.16 5.74 9.51
CA PRO A 67 2.41 5.94 10.27
C PRO A 67 2.63 4.94 11.42
N ASP A 68 1.55 4.39 11.99
CA ASP A 68 1.56 3.46 13.12
C ASP A 68 1.56 1.98 12.68
N ASN A 69 1.81 1.70 11.40
CA ASN A 69 1.76 0.36 10.79
C ASN A 69 0.37 -0.29 10.83
N ILE A 70 -0.68 0.50 10.91
CA ILE A 70 -2.06 0.01 10.80
C ILE A 70 -2.46 -0.06 9.34
N VAL A 71 -3.06 -1.18 8.95
CA VAL A 71 -3.63 -1.38 7.62
C VAL A 71 -4.84 -0.47 7.45
N VAL A 72 -4.79 0.40 6.43
CA VAL A 72 -5.83 1.40 6.17
C VAL A 72 -6.42 1.31 4.76
N CYS A 73 -5.86 0.48 3.88
CA CYS A 73 -6.38 0.18 2.56
C CYS A 73 -5.70 -1.08 2.02
N VAL A 74 -6.43 -1.90 1.27
CA VAL A 74 -5.89 -3.03 0.53
C VAL A 74 -6.30 -2.94 -0.94
N ALA A 75 -5.34 -3.06 -1.84
CA ALA A 75 -5.55 -2.94 -3.28
C ALA A 75 -5.02 -4.17 -4.03
N LYS A 76 -5.70 -4.56 -5.11
CA LYS A 76 -5.17 -5.48 -6.11
C LYS A 76 -4.25 -4.71 -7.04
N ILE A 77 -3.06 -5.24 -7.26
CA ILE A 77 -2.08 -4.68 -8.19
C ILE A 77 -2.32 -5.33 -9.55
N LYS A 78 -2.52 -4.49 -10.57
CA LYS A 78 -2.73 -4.89 -11.97
C LYS A 78 -1.53 -4.60 -12.86
N GLY A 79 -0.60 -3.77 -12.37
CA GLY A 79 0.60 -3.43 -13.10
C GLY A 79 1.40 -2.34 -12.41
N ILE A 80 2.48 -1.94 -13.08
CA ILE A 80 3.31 -0.81 -12.69
C ILE A 80 3.60 0.05 -13.91
N VAL A 81 3.67 1.36 -13.70
CA VAL A 81 4.09 2.32 -14.73
C VAL A 81 5.31 3.08 -14.24
N LYS A 82 6.25 3.32 -15.14
CA LYS A 82 7.52 3.99 -14.85
C LYS A 82 7.48 5.44 -15.37
N ARG A 83 7.97 6.37 -14.55
CA ARG A 83 8.22 7.78 -14.90
C ARG A 83 9.66 7.98 -15.36
N GLU A 84 9.92 9.09 -16.04
CA GLU A 84 11.25 9.47 -16.55
C GLU A 84 12.34 9.46 -15.46
N ASP A 85 12.00 9.86 -14.23
CA ASP A 85 12.93 9.88 -13.09
C ASP A 85 13.13 8.52 -12.41
N MET A 86 12.82 7.42 -13.11
CA MET A 86 12.93 6.03 -12.66
C MET A 86 11.98 5.65 -11.50
N ARG A 87 11.14 6.57 -11.03
CA ARG A 87 10.10 6.23 -10.06
C ARG A 87 8.96 5.48 -10.75
N MET A 88 8.31 4.62 -9.99
CA MET A 88 7.26 3.74 -10.49
C MET A 88 6.00 3.90 -9.65
N ARG A 89 4.85 3.86 -10.30
CA ARG A 89 3.52 3.90 -9.68
C ARG A 89 2.85 2.55 -9.87
N PHE A 90 2.17 2.08 -8.84
CA PHE A 90 1.31 0.90 -8.94
C PHE A 90 -0.01 1.26 -9.64
N LEU A 91 -0.44 0.39 -10.54
CA LEU A 91 -1.77 0.41 -11.16
C LEU A 91 -2.61 -0.64 -10.45
N GLY A 92 -3.84 -0.30 -10.08
CA GLY A 92 -4.66 -1.20 -9.29
C GLY A 92 -5.98 -0.60 -8.86
N GLU A 93 -6.75 -1.41 -8.15
CA GLU A 93 -8.07 -1.09 -7.62
C GLU A 93 -8.23 -1.67 -6.21
N LEU A 94 -9.22 -1.19 -5.45
CA LEU A 94 -9.50 -1.73 -4.12
C LEU A 94 -9.76 -3.24 -4.20
N ALA A 95 -9.20 -3.97 -3.23
CA ALA A 95 -9.21 -5.43 -3.27
C ALA A 95 -10.57 -6.05 -2.92
N GLY A 96 -11.50 -5.23 -2.41
CA GLY A 96 -12.86 -5.59 -2.05
C GLY A 96 -12.99 -6.21 -0.66
N GLU A 97 -14.23 -6.58 -0.32
CA GLU A 97 -14.62 -6.94 1.06
C GLU A 97 -13.88 -8.14 1.66
N HIS A 98 -13.37 -9.04 0.81
CA HIS A 98 -12.59 -10.19 1.26
C HIS A 98 -11.39 -9.79 2.14
N TYR A 99 -10.79 -8.62 1.90
CA TYR A 99 -9.63 -8.13 2.66
C TYR A 99 -9.99 -7.21 3.83
N HIS A 100 -11.27 -6.91 4.06
CA HIS A 100 -11.71 -6.12 5.22
C HIS A 100 -11.22 -6.64 6.58
N PRO A 101 -11.06 -7.96 6.82
CA PRO A 101 -10.51 -8.45 8.09
C PRO A 101 -9.09 -7.93 8.42
N TRP A 102 -8.32 -7.49 7.41
CA TRP A 102 -7.01 -6.89 7.63
C TRP A 102 -7.07 -5.43 8.06
N ILE A 103 -8.13 -4.70 7.71
CA ILE A 103 -8.27 -3.27 8.01
C ILE A 103 -8.25 -3.05 9.53
N GLY A 104 -7.47 -2.07 9.98
CA GLY A 104 -7.31 -1.76 11.40
C GLY A 104 -6.35 -2.68 12.17
N LYS A 105 -5.80 -3.72 11.53
CA LYS A 105 -4.79 -4.59 12.14
C LYS A 105 -3.39 -4.02 11.95
N THR A 106 -2.48 -4.38 12.84
CA THR A 106 -1.06 -4.04 12.71
C THR A 106 -0.36 -5.01 11.77
N LEU A 107 0.45 -4.49 10.85
CA LEU A 107 1.40 -5.29 10.07
C LEU A 107 2.81 -4.78 10.35
N GLU A 108 3.57 -5.56 11.11
CA GLU A 108 4.93 -5.21 11.50
C GLU A 108 5.86 -5.29 10.28
N ARG A 109 6.69 -4.25 10.16
CA ARG A 109 7.73 -4.14 9.14
C ARG A 109 9.07 -4.27 9.82
N ASN A 110 10.07 -4.71 9.08
CA ASN A 110 11.46 -4.62 9.55
C ASN A 110 11.89 -3.14 9.72
N ASP A 111 13.06 -2.94 10.33
CA ASP A 111 13.62 -1.61 10.61
C ASP A 111 14.07 -0.82 9.36
N SER A 112 13.66 -1.27 8.16
CA SER A 112 13.93 -0.58 6.92
C SER A 112 13.26 0.79 6.90
N LYS A 113 14.06 1.81 6.61
CA LYS A 113 13.57 3.18 6.36
C LYS A 113 12.87 3.33 5.02
N ASN A 114 12.92 2.32 4.14
CA ASN A 114 12.17 2.38 2.89
C ASN A 114 10.67 2.29 3.21
N PRO A 115 9.82 3.23 2.75
CA PRO A 115 8.37 3.13 2.91
C PRO A 115 7.77 1.93 2.15
N ILE A 116 8.50 1.36 1.20
CA ILE A 116 8.14 0.14 0.49
C ILE A 116 8.83 -1.07 1.12
N ALA A 117 8.05 -2.09 1.46
CA ALA A 117 8.57 -3.42 1.82
C ALA A 117 7.74 -4.51 1.15
N TYR A 118 8.36 -5.65 0.92
CA TYR A 118 7.79 -6.77 0.18
C TYR A 118 7.84 -8.02 1.04
N PHE A 119 6.73 -8.72 1.08
CA PHE A 119 6.52 -9.93 1.88
C PHE A 119 6.19 -11.10 0.98
N ASP A 120 6.61 -12.28 1.40
CA ASP A 120 5.97 -13.50 0.91
C ASP A 120 4.53 -13.53 1.41
N GLU A 121 3.57 -13.88 0.57
CA GLU A 121 2.15 -14.00 0.96
C GLU A 121 1.96 -14.87 2.22
N ARG A 122 2.79 -15.90 2.38
CA ARG A 122 2.73 -16.84 3.51
C ARG A 122 3.23 -16.23 4.82
N ALA A 123 3.88 -15.07 4.78
CA ALA A 123 4.30 -14.36 5.97
C ALA A 123 3.14 -13.55 6.61
N ILE A 124 1.99 -13.48 5.96
CA ILE A 124 0.82 -12.72 6.41
C ILE A 124 -0.35 -13.69 6.60
N ILE A 125 -1.11 -13.53 7.69
CA ILE A 125 -2.31 -14.32 7.95
C ILE A 125 -3.34 -14.03 6.85
N ALA A 126 -3.84 -15.09 6.19
CA ALA A 126 -4.85 -14.96 5.15
C ALA A 126 -6.15 -14.35 5.71
N PRO A 127 -6.93 -13.59 4.94
CA PRO A 127 -8.12 -12.89 5.46
C PRO A 127 -9.13 -13.82 6.16
N GLU A 128 -9.30 -15.04 5.63
CA GLU A 128 -10.16 -16.09 6.18
C GLU A 128 -9.70 -16.66 7.53
N ASP A 129 -8.40 -16.51 7.86
CA ASP A 129 -7.79 -16.97 9.11
C ASP A 129 -7.77 -15.87 10.19
N VAL A 130 -8.23 -14.66 9.87
CA VAL A 130 -8.25 -13.53 10.81
C VAL A 130 -9.42 -13.66 11.78
N SER A 131 -9.10 -13.79 13.06
CA SER A 131 -10.07 -13.81 14.15
C SER A 131 -10.28 -12.42 14.77
N ALA A 132 -11.29 -12.29 15.62
CA ALA A 132 -11.52 -11.08 16.40
C ALA A 132 -10.32 -10.70 17.29
N ASP A 133 -9.62 -11.72 17.83
CA ASP A 133 -8.46 -11.54 18.73
C ASP A 133 -7.15 -11.27 17.99
N THR A 134 -7.12 -11.45 16.67
CA THR A 134 -5.94 -11.17 15.85
C THR A 134 -5.66 -9.67 15.88
N LYS A 135 -4.53 -9.26 16.45
CA LYS A 135 -4.07 -7.85 16.47
C LYS A 135 -2.97 -7.56 15.45
N VAL A 136 -2.11 -8.54 15.21
CA VAL A 136 -0.95 -8.46 14.31
C VAL A 136 -1.11 -9.49 13.21
N LEU A 137 -0.87 -9.10 11.96
CA LEU A 137 -1.09 -9.94 10.78
C LEU A 137 0.12 -10.79 10.39
N ASN A 138 1.31 -10.50 10.91
CA ASN A 138 2.50 -11.31 10.64
C ASN A 138 2.31 -12.73 11.18
N ARG A 139 2.55 -13.76 10.35
CA ARG A 139 2.64 -15.14 10.83
C ARG A 139 3.91 -15.32 11.65
N LYS A 140 3.78 -16.02 12.78
CA LYS A 140 4.90 -16.40 13.65
C LYS A 140 5.55 -17.70 13.17
#